data_AF-A0A7W0NQ78-F1
#
_entry.id   AF-A0A7W0NQ78-F1
#
_cell.length_a   1.000
_cell.length_b   1.000
_cell.length_c   1.000
_cell.angle_alpha   90.00
_cell.angle_beta   90.00
_cell.angle_gamma   90.00
#
_symmetry.space_group_name_H-M   'P 1'
#
loop_
_entity.id
_entity.type
_entity.pdbx_description
1 polymer ?
#
loop_
_entity_poly.entity_id
_entity_poly.type
_entity_poly.pdbx_seq_one_letter_code
_entity_poly.pdbx_strand_id
1 'polypeptide(L)'
;MSNEMSCRDVGELASELALGIATAEERARSVEHLAGCASCRKRLDELSGVADDLLLLAPPHEPPIGFETRVLERIHSSRQSPPRRFSSARIAAALAAAALLLIVAAAGAVLRVTSADRELASSYRRTLAVADGEYFSAKPLYGQGKKASGHVFGYQGSPSWIFVLVSEPALSGRFQVHLQTTGGRRVALGTMYVEHGEGSWGSAIPLDLHDIEEVILSKAGLHEALEADL
;
A
#
# COMPACT_ATOMS: atom_id res chain seq x y z
N MET A 1 -13.15 13.11 -14.63
CA MET A 1 -12.48 12.87 -15.93
C MET A 1 -12.13 11.39 -15.95
N SER A 2 -12.82 10.61 -16.78
CA SER A 2 -12.61 9.16 -16.86
C SER A 2 -11.22 8.90 -17.41
N ASN A 3 -10.36 8.32 -16.58
CA ASN A 3 -9.02 7.91 -16.97
C ASN A 3 -9.14 6.56 -17.68
N GLU A 4 -9.68 6.56 -18.90
CA GLU A 4 -9.81 5.36 -19.72
C GLU A 4 -8.42 4.88 -20.16
N MET A 5 -8.09 3.64 -19.83
CA MET A 5 -6.83 3.03 -20.24
C MET A 5 -6.81 2.79 -21.75
N SER A 6 -5.69 3.13 -22.38
CA SER A 6 -5.43 2.84 -23.79
C SER A 6 -4.83 1.44 -23.99
N CYS A 7 -4.79 0.98 -25.24
CA CYS A 7 -4.09 -0.27 -25.58
C CYS A 7 -2.61 -0.24 -25.20
N ARG A 8 -1.99 0.94 -25.20
CA ARG A 8 -0.58 1.11 -24.81
C ARG A 8 -0.42 0.83 -23.32
N ASP A 9 -1.27 1.45 -22.50
CA ASP A 9 -1.22 1.33 -21.04
C ASP A 9 -1.45 -0.11 -20.59
N VAL A 10 -2.46 -0.79 -21.17
CA VAL A 10 -2.71 -2.22 -20.91
C VAL A 10 -1.55 -3.08 -21.43
N GLY A 11 -0.95 -2.71 -22.56
CA GLY A 11 0.19 -3.40 -23.13
C GLY A 11 1.47 -3.28 -22.30
N GLU A 12 1.65 -2.18 -21.57
CA GLU A 12 2.75 -1.97 -20.63
C GLU A 12 2.52 -2.76 -19.34
N LEU A 13 1.28 -2.81 -18.84
CA LEU A 13 0.88 -3.59 -17.65
C LEU A 13 0.67 -5.09 -17.88
N ALA A 14 0.79 -5.57 -19.12
CA ALA A 14 0.37 -6.91 -19.49
C ALA A 14 1.12 -8.03 -18.73
N SER A 15 2.40 -7.81 -18.41
CA SER A 15 3.24 -8.78 -17.70
C SER A 15 2.84 -8.84 -16.23
N GLU A 16 2.59 -7.70 -15.61
CA GLU A 16 2.17 -7.55 -14.22
C GLU A 16 0.77 -8.14 -14.01
N LEU A 17 -0.11 -7.97 -15.00
CA LEU A 17 -1.42 -8.60 -15.04
C LEU A 17 -1.30 -10.12 -15.17
N ALA A 18 -0.46 -10.62 -16.09
CA ALA A 18 -0.25 -12.06 -16.31
C ALA A 18 0.38 -12.77 -15.10
N LEU A 19 1.37 -12.14 -14.46
CA LEU A 19 2.03 -12.66 -13.25
C LEU A 19 1.19 -12.48 -11.97
N GLY A 20 0.05 -11.79 -12.06
CA GLY A 20 -0.83 -11.52 -10.92
C GLY A 20 -0.31 -10.47 -9.93
N ILE A 21 0.76 -9.75 -10.26
CA ILE A 21 1.43 -8.76 -9.38
C ILE A 21 0.95 -7.31 -9.56
N ALA A 22 0.13 -7.03 -10.59
CA ALA A 22 -0.50 -5.72 -10.76
C ALA A 22 -1.33 -5.33 -9.52
N THR A 23 -1.37 -4.04 -9.18
CA THR A 23 -2.16 -3.55 -8.04
C THR A 23 -3.66 -3.71 -8.28
N ALA A 24 -4.46 -3.65 -7.21
CA ALA A 24 -5.92 -3.74 -7.32
C ALA A 24 -6.52 -2.64 -8.21
N GLU A 25 -5.96 -1.43 -8.15
CA GLU A 25 -6.38 -0.30 -8.99
C GLU A 25 -6.02 -0.54 -10.46
N GLU A 26 -4.79 -0.96 -10.77
CA GLU A 26 -4.35 -1.27 -12.14
C GLU A 26 -5.19 -2.37 -12.77
N ARG A 27 -5.49 -3.45 -12.01
CA ARG A 27 -6.41 -4.50 -12.47
C ARG A 27 -7.79 -3.92 -12.76
N ALA A 28 -8.37 -3.16 -11.84
CA ALA A 28 -9.71 -2.59 -12.00
C ALA A 28 -9.82 -1.69 -13.24
N ARG A 29 -8.83 -0.81 -13.46
CA ARG A 29 -8.79 0.06 -14.64
C ARG A 29 -8.60 -0.72 -15.95
N SER A 30 -7.85 -1.82 -15.91
CA SER A 30 -7.60 -2.66 -17.09
C SER A 30 -8.83 -3.46 -17.53
N VAL A 31 -9.73 -3.83 -16.60
CA VAL A 31 -10.91 -4.66 -16.89
C VAL A 31 -11.83 -4.01 -17.93
N GLU A 32 -12.06 -2.70 -17.84
CA GLU A 32 -12.92 -1.98 -18.78
C GLU A 32 -12.38 -2.04 -20.21
N HIS A 33 -11.08 -1.78 -20.39
CA HIS A 33 -10.42 -1.89 -21.69
C HIS A 33 -10.41 -3.35 -22.21
N LEU A 34 -10.07 -4.30 -21.34
CA LEU A 34 -10.03 -5.72 -21.68
C LEU A 34 -11.40 -6.26 -22.07
N ALA A 35 -12.50 -5.71 -21.55
CA ALA A 35 -13.85 -6.08 -21.99
C ALA A 35 -14.10 -5.66 -23.46
N GLY A 36 -13.58 -4.49 -23.87
CA GLY A 36 -13.76 -3.95 -25.22
C GLY A 36 -12.74 -4.42 -26.27
N CYS A 37 -11.53 -4.82 -25.86
CA CYS A 37 -10.40 -5.01 -26.78
C CYS A 37 -9.92 -6.46 -26.89
N ALA A 38 -10.24 -7.12 -28.01
CA ALA A 38 -9.88 -8.52 -28.25
C ALA A 38 -8.37 -8.78 -28.38
N SER A 39 -7.61 -7.83 -28.95
CA SER A 39 -6.16 -7.98 -29.12
C SER A 39 -5.42 -7.93 -27.78
N CYS A 40 -5.84 -7.05 -26.87
CA CYS A 40 -5.28 -6.97 -25.51
C CYS A 40 -5.62 -8.21 -24.69
N ARG A 41 -6.84 -8.76 -24.81
CA ARG A 41 -7.19 -10.05 -24.20
C ARG A 41 -6.30 -11.17 -24.70
N LYS A 42 -6.16 -11.31 -26.02
CA LYS A 42 -5.31 -12.36 -26.62
C LYS A 42 -3.86 -12.27 -26.12
N ARG A 43 -3.30 -11.06 -26.07
CA ARG A 43 -1.93 -10.85 -25.57
C ARG A 43 -1.79 -11.21 -24.08
N LEU A 44 -2.78 -10.86 -23.26
CA LEU A 44 -2.80 -11.22 -21.85
C LEU A 44 -2.90 -12.74 -21.66
N ASP A 45 -3.73 -13.42 -22.45
CA ASP A 45 -3.85 -14.89 -22.43
C ASP A 45 -2.53 -15.57 -22.80
N GLU A 46 -1.85 -15.08 -23.85
CA GLU A 46 -0.53 -15.59 -24.26
C GLU A 46 0.52 -15.45 -23.15
N LEU A 47 0.58 -14.29 -22.48
CA LEU A 47 1.50 -14.06 -21.37
C LEU A 47 1.14 -14.86 -20.12
N SER A 48 -0.15 -15.03 -19.84
CA SER A 48 -0.64 -15.83 -18.72
C SER A 48 -0.29 -17.31 -18.91
N GLY A 49 -0.38 -17.82 -20.15
CA GLY A 49 0.09 -19.17 -20.48
C GLY A 49 1.58 -19.38 -20.20
N VAL A 50 2.43 -18.40 -20.53
CA VAL A 50 3.86 -18.45 -20.19
C VAL A 50 4.06 -18.41 -18.67
N ALA A 51 3.29 -17.60 -17.94
CA ALA A 51 3.36 -17.54 -16.48
C ALA A 51 2.96 -18.89 -15.83
N ASP A 52 1.93 -19.55 -16.36
CA ASP A 52 1.52 -20.89 -15.92
C ASP A 52 2.59 -21.95 -16.20
N ASP A 53 3.25 -21.91 -17.37
CA ASP A 53 4.34 -22.83 -17.70
C ASP A 53 5.53 -22.67 -16.74
N LEU A 54 5.82 -21.46 -16.27
CA LEU A 54 6.86 -21.21 -15.27
C LEU A 54 6.56 -21.88 -13.93
N LEU A 55 5.28 -22.03 -13.55
CA LEU A 55 4.90 -22.72 -12.32
C LEU A 55 5.28 -24.21 -12.35
N LEU A 56 5.37 -24.81 -13.53
CA LEU A 56 5.79 -26.21 -13.70
C LEU A 56 7.28 -26.44 -13.40
N LEU A 57 8.07 -25.36 -13.34
CA LEU A 57 9.49 -25.43 -12.97
C LEU A 57 9.69 -25.50 -11.45
N ALA A 58 8.68 -25.12 -10.66
CA ALA A 58 8.76 -25.15 -9.20
C ALA A 58 8.71 -26.60 -8.68
N PRO A 59 9.51 -26.97 -7.66
CA PRO A 59 9.41 -28.27 -7.04
C PRO A 59 8.00 -28.51 -6.46
N PRO A 60 7.39 -29.69 -6.66
CA PRO A 60 6.10 -30.00 -6.05
C PRO A 60 6.24 -30.04 -4.52
N HIS A 61 5.28 -29.43 -3.83
CA HIS A 61 5.20 -29.44 -2.37
C HIS A 61 3.86 -30.02 -1.92
N GLU A 62 3.90 -31.04 -1.06
CA GLU A 62 2.70 -31.69 -0.55
C GLU A 62 1.91 -30.74 0.38
N PRO A 63 0.60 -30.54 0.18
CA PRO A 63 -0.19 -29.71 1.08
C PRO A 63 -0.34 -30.37 2.46
N PRO A 64 -0.54 -29.59 3.55
CA PRO A 64 -0.77 -30.14 4.88
C PRO A 64 -2.00 -31.05 4.93
N ILE A 65 -1.96 -32.04 5.84
CA ILE A 65 -3.06 -32.99 6.03
C ILE A 65 -4.41 -32.27 6.19
N GLY A 66 -5.43 -32.79 5.50
CA GLY A 66 -6.79 -32.26 5.52
C GLY A 66 -7.01 -30.99 4.70
N PHE A 67 -6.01 -30.50 3.94
CA PHE A 67 -6.16 -29.35 3.06
C PHE A 67 -7.30 -29.53 2.06
N GLU A 68 -7.34 -30.68 1.37
CA GLU A 68 -8.37 -30.99 0.38
C GLU A 68 -9.79 -30.95 0.99
N THR A 69 -9.99 -31.59 2.15
CA THR A 69 -11.27 -31.57 2.86
C THR A 69 -11.72 -30.15 3.19
N ARG A 70 -10.82 -29.31 3.71
CA ARG A 70 -11.12 -27.91 4.04
C ARG A 70 -11.48 -27.08 2.80
N VAL A 71 -10.80 -27.31 1.68
CA VAL A 71 -11.08 -26.63 0.40
C VAL A 71 -12.44 -27.06 -0.16
N LEU A 72 -12.71 -28.37 -0.20
CA LEU A 72 -13.96 -28.91 -0.73
C LEU A 72 -15.17 -28.44 0.09
N GLU A 73 -15.09 -28.46 1.41
CA GLU A 73 -16.17 -27.95 2.29
C GLU A 73 -16.49 -26.47 1.98
N ARG A 74 -15.45 -25.65 1.78
CA ARG A 74 -15.60 -24.23 1.47
C ARG A 74 -16.19 -23.98 0.08
N ILE A 75 -15.86 -24.79 -0.94
CA ILE A 75 -16.45 -24.71 -2.28
C ILE A 75 -17.93 -25.15 -2.26
N HIS A 76 -18.27 -26.20 -1.54
CA HIS A 76 -19.66 -26.68 -1.46
C HIS A 76 -20.56 -25.67 -0.74
N SER A 77 -20.06 -25.05 0.34
CA SER A 77 -20.80 -24.02 1.08
C SER A 77 -21.09 -22.75 0.26
N SER A 78 -20.23 -22.37 -0.70
CA SER A 78 -20.46 -21.19 -1.56
C SER A 78 -21.47 -21.43 -2.69
N ARG A 79 -21.62 -22.67 -3.15
CA ARG A 79 -22.52 -23.05 -4.26
C ARG A 79 -23.98 -23.27 -3.83
N GLN A 80 -24.26 -23.46 -2.55
CA GLN A 80 -25.57 -23.87 -2.05
C GLN A 80 -26.51 -22.71 -1.67
N SER A 81 -26.37 -21.51 -2.24
CA SER A 81 -27.40 -20.48 -2.07
C SER A 81 -28.65 -20.86 -2.87
N PRO A 82 -29.81 -21.18 -2.24
CA PRO A 82 -30.98 -21.66 -2.97
C PRO A 82 -31.68 -20.53 -3.74
N PRO A 83 -32.24 -20.80 -4.94
CA PRO A 83 -32.98 -19.79 -5.69
C PRO A 83 -34.35 -19.55 -5.03
N ARG A 84 -34.59 -18.32 -4.55
CA ARG A 84 -35.87 -17.93 -3.94
C ARG A 84 -36.87 -17.56 -5.05
N ARG A 85 -37.99 -18.28 -5.13
CA ARG A 85 -39.15 -17.90 -5.96
C ARG A 85 -40.00 -16.87 -5.20
N PHE A 86 -40.29 -15.72 -5.81
CA PHE A 86 -41.01 -14.60 -5.19
C PHE A 86 -42.36 -14.35 -5.88
N SER A 87 -43.44 -14.18 -5.09
CA SER A 87 -44.73 -13.64 -5.54
C SER A 87 -44.73 -12.10 -5.44
N SER A 88 -45.63 -11.42 -6.15
CA SER A 88 -45.65 -9.95 -6.31
C SER A 88 -45.77 -9.15 -5.00
N ALA A 89 -46.44 -9.67 -3.96
CA ALA A 89 -46.44 -9.06 -2.63
C ALA A 89 -45.06 -9.11 -1.94
N ARG A 90 -44.22 -10.09 -2.30
CA ARG A 90 -42.84 -10.20 -1.83
C ARG A 90 -41.89 -9.27 -2.60
N ILE A 91 -42.29 -8.70 -3.74
CA ILE A 91 -41.46 -7.71 -4.47
C ILE A 91 -41.42 -6.38 -3.70
N ALA A 92 -42.55 -5.94 -3.15
CA ALA A 92 -42.60 -4.74 -2.31
C ALA A 92 -41.82 -4.91 -0.99
N ALA A 93 -41.97 -6.07 -0.34
CA ALA A 93 -41.15 -6.42 0.83
C ALA A 93 -39.67 -6.65 0.45
N ALA A 94 -39.38 -7.16 -0.75
CA ALA A 94 -38.03 -7.34 -1.27
C ALA A 94 -37.36 -6.01 -1.64
N LEU A 95 -38.09 -4.96 -1.98
CA LEU A 95 -37.50 -3.63 -2.17
C LEU A 95 -37.09 -3.00 -0.84
N ALA A 96 -37.91 -3.15 0.21
CA ALA A 96 -37.53 -2.74 1.57
C ALA A 96 -36.37 -3.59 2.13
N ALA A 97 -36.39 -4.90 1.89
CA ALA A 97 -35.27 -5.79 2.25
C ALA A 97 -34.05 -5.59 1.35
N ALA A 98 -34.19 -5.16 0.09
CA ALA A 98 -33.09 -4.80 -0.79
C ALA A 98 -32.45 -3.49 -0.35
N ALA A 99 -33.23 -2.51 0.12
CA ALA A 99 -32.67 -1.33 0.78
C ALA A 99 -31.90 -1.71 2.05
N LEU A 100 -32.44 -2.63 2.86
CA LEU A 100 -31.74 -3.13 4.05
C LEU A 100 -30.50 -3.97 3.69
N LEU A 101 -30.55 -4.78 2.63
CA LEU A 101 -29.42 -5.54 2.10
C LEU A 101 -28.39 -4.65 1.44
N LEU A 102 -28.78 -3.53 0.82
CA LEU A 102 -27.87 -2.50 0.33
C LEU A 102 -27.24 -1.76 1.50
N ILE A 103 -27.96 -1.50 2.60
CA ILE A 103 -27.39 -0.93 3.83
C ILE A 103 -26.46 -1.94 4.51
N VAL A 104 -26.80 -3.23 4.56
CA VAL A 104 -25.95 -4.30 5.13
C VAL A 104 -24.79 -4.64 4.20
N ALA A 105 -24.95 -4.55 2.88
CA ALA A 105 -23.88 -4.71 1.91
C ALA A 105 -22.99 -3.48 1.86
N ALA A 106 -23.52 -2.27 2.05
CA ALA A 106 -22.74 -1.04 2.22
C ALA A 106 -22.01 -1.07 3.57
N ALA A 107 -22.67 -1.45 4.66
CA ALA A 107 -22.03 -1.66 5.96
C ALA A 107 -21.01 -2.81 5.90
N GLY A 108 -21.30 -3.88 5.17
CA GLY A 108 -20.40 -5.01 4.93
C GLY A 108 -19.23 -4.65 4.01
N ALA A 109 -19.44 -3.78 3.02
CA ALA A 109 -18.40 -3.23 2.16
C ALA A 109 -17.54 -2.24 2.94
N VAL A 110 -18.13 -1.38 3.77
CA VAL A 110 -17.41 -0.51 4.72
C VAL A 110 -16.65 -1.36 5.73
N LEU A 111 -17.22 -2.45 6.25
CA LEU A 111 -16.54 -3.39 7.13
C LEU A 111 -15.44 -4.18 6.42
N ARG A 112 -15.57 -4.46 5.12
CA ARG A 112 -14.57 -5.13 4.26
C ARG A 112 -13.43 -4.21 3.86
N VAL A 113 -13.74 -2.95 3.53
CA VAL A 113 -12.76 -1.88 3.28
C VAL A 113 -11.99 -1.62 4.58
N THR A 114 -12.68 -1.47 5.72
CA THR A 114 -12.03 -1.31 7.02
C THR A 114 -11.43 -2.61 7.58
N SER A 115 -11.80 -3.81 7.07
CA SER A 115 -11.12 -5.05 7.44
C SER A 115 -9.85 -5.25 6.64
N ALA A 116 -9.80 -4.82 5.37
CA ALA A 116 -8.57 -4.75 4.59
C ALA A 116 -7.59 -3.75 5.23
N ASP A 117 -8.09 -2.60 5.72
CA ASP A 117 -7.28 -1.67 6.51
C ASP A 117 -6.84 -2.27 7.85
N ARG A 118 -7.70 -3.04 8.53
CA ARG A 118 -7.32 -3.77 9.76
C ARG A 118 -6.33 -4.90 9.52
N GLU A 119 -6.39 -5.57 8.37
CA GLU A 119 -5.51 -6.68 8.01
C GLU A 119 -4.14 -6.16 7.56
N LEU A 120 -4.09 -5.09 6.76
CA LEU A 120 -2.85 -4.32 6.51
C LEU A 120 -2.28 -3.81 7.83
N ALA A 121 -3.07 -3.10 8.65
CA ALA A 121 -2.62 -2.61 9.95
C ALA A 121 -2.14 -3.76 10.86
N SER A 122 -2.74 -4.95 10.80
CA SER A 122 -2.29 -6.12 11.57
C SER A 122 -1.01 -6.74 11.03
N SER A 123 -0.80 -6.75 9.72
CA SER A 123 0.43 -7.21 9.07
C SER A 123 1.58 -6.24 9.35
N TYR A 124 1.33 -4.93 9.27
CA TYR A 124 2.25 -3.88 9.70
C TYR A 124 2.58 -4.02 11.20
N ARG A 125 1.59 -4.18 12.08
CA ARG A 125 1.82 -4.41 13.52
C ARG A 125 2.59 -5.69 13.80
N ARG A 126 2.38 -6.77 13.03
CA ARG A 126 3.08 -8.05 13.23
C ARG A 126 4.55 -7.97 12.83
N THR A 127 4.88 -7.17 11.82
CA THR A 127 6.29 -6.84 11.47
C THR A 127 6.92 -5.89 12.48
N LEU A 128 6.16 -4.93 13.03
CA LEU A 128 6.64 -4.01 14.08
C LEU A 128 6.83 -4.69 15.45
N ALA A 129 6.00 -5.68 15.78
CA ALA A 129 6.08 -6.46 17.01
C ALA A 129 7.35 -7.30 17.12
N VAL A 130 8.05 -7.58 15.99
CA VAL A 130 9.36 -8.27 16.00
C VAL A 130 10.45 -7.42 16.69
N ALA A 131 10.24 -6.11 16.82
CA ALA A 131 11.18 -5.17 17.43
C ALA A 131 10.61 -4.39 18.62
N ASP A 132 9.48 -4.81 19.22
CA ASP A 132 8.73 -4.05 20.24
C ASP A 132 8.22 -2.68 19.74
N GLY A 133 7.80 -2.62 18.48
CA GLY A 133 7.31 -1.40 17.84
C GLY A 133 5.81 -1.23 17.92
N GLU A 134 5.36 -0.04 18.31
CA GLU A 134 3.95 0.34 18.36
C GLU A 134 3.47 0.98 17.06
N TYR A 135 4.36 1.73 16.38
CA TYR A 135 4.00 2.55 15.24
C TYR A 135 5.18 2.76 14.28
N PHE A 136 4.87 2.89 12.99
CA PHE A 136 5.84 3.22 11.93
C PHE A 136 5.19 4.17 10.93
N SER A 137 5.92 5.23 10.59
CA SER A 137 5.50 6.28 9.66
C SER A 137 6.54 6.41 8.55
N ALA A 138 6.09 6.63 7.32
CA ALA A 138 6.93 6.96 6.19
C ALA A 138 6.38 8.21 5.50
N LYS A 139 7.19 9.25 5.39
CA LYS A 139 6.77 10.57 4.90
C LYS A 139 7.75 11.07 3.84
N PRO A 140 7.26 11.66 2.75
CA PRO A 140 8.15 12.30 1.77
C PRO A 140 8.88 13.46 2.43
N LEU A 141 10.16 13.60 2.10
CA LEU A 141 10.98 14.75 2.45
C LEU A 141 10.90 15.74 1.29
N TYR A 142 10.42 16.95 1.55
CA TYR A 142 10.25 17.97 0.53
C TYR A 142 11.43 18.93 0.52
N GLY A 143 11.91 19.26 -0.68
CA GLY A 143 12.87 20.35 -0.90
C GLY A 143 12.26 21.50 -1.69
N GLN A 144 13.13 22.28 -2.36
CA GLN A 144 12.71 23.48 -3.09
C GLN A 144 11.54 23.22 -4.03
N GLY A 145 10.53 24.11 -3.96
CA GLY A 145 9.34 24.02 -4.80
C GLY A 145 8.39 22.86 -4.46
N LYS A 146 8.47 22.30 -3.24
CA LYS A 146 7.67 21.15 -2.77
C LYS A 146 7.88 19.87 -3.59
N LYS A 147 9.03 19.75 -4.25
CA LYS A 147 9.43 18.50 -4.91
C LYS A 147 9.89 17.51 -3.86
N ALA A 148 9.47 16.25 -3.97
CA ALA A 148 9.97 15.19 -3.10
C ALA A 148 11.46 14.94 -3.40
N SER A 149 12.30 15.12 -2.39
CA SER A 149 13.75 15.00 -2.42
C SER A 149 14.26 13.85 -1.54
N GLY A 150 13.36 13.00 -1.03
CA GLY A 150 13.70 11.91 -0.14
C GLY A 150 12.51 11.37 0.65
N HIS A 151 12.80 10.59 1.68
CA HIS A 151 11.83 10.07 2.63
C HIS A 151 12.38 10.09 4.06
N VAL A 152 11.49 10.31 5.02
CA VAL A 152 11.75 10.12 6.45
C VAL A 152 10.90 8.95 6.94
N PHE A 153 11.54 8.04 7.66
CA PHE A 153 10.91 6.96 8.37
C PHE A 153 10.99 7.24 9.87
N GLY A 154 9.87 7.13 10.56
CA GLY A 154 9.79 7.20 12.00
C GLY A 154 9.30 5.88 12.57
N TYR A 155 9.86 5.48 13.71
CA TYR A 155 9.49 4.28 14.42
C TYR A 155 9.30 4.59 15.89
N GLN A 156 8.18 4.14 16.45
CA GLN A 156 7.88 4.23 17.87
C GLN A 156 8.06 2.85 18.50
N GLY A 157 8.93 2.77 19.50
CA GLY A 157 9.23 1.55 20.24
C GLY A 157 10.28 1.80 21.32
N SER A 158 11.05 0.78 21.68
CA SER A 158 12.11 0.90 22.70
C SER A 158 13.48 0.50 22.13
N PRO A 159 14.29 1.43 21.58
CA PRO A 159 14.06 2.87 21.49
C PRO A 159 13.28 3.29 20.23
N SER A 160 12.58 4.43 20.30
CA SER A 160 12.09 5.13 19.11
C SER A 160 13.26 5.64 18.29
N TRP A 161 13.10 5.68 16.96
CA TRP A 161 14.15 6.14 16.05
C TRP A 161 13.57 6.80 14.81
N ILE A 162 14.41 7.60 14.15
CA ILE A 162 14.13 8.10 12.80
C ILE A 162 15.24 7.68 11.85
N PHE A 163 14.88 7.50 10.58
CA PHE A 163 15.80 7.24 9.49
C PHE A 163 15.43 8.12 8.30
N VAL A 164 16.41 8.80 7.73
CA VAL A 164 16.24 9.77 6.64
C VAL A 164 16.99 9.27 5.42
N LEU A 165 16.32 9.29 4.28
CA LEU A 165 16.88 9.09 2.95
C LEU A 165 16.73 10.38 2.16
N VAL A 166 17.82 10.83 1.54
CA VAL A 166 17.84 11.91 0.56
C VAL A 166 18.17 11.32 -0.80
N SER A 167 17.41 11.71 -1.81
CA SER A 167 17.58 11.34 -3.21
C SER A 167 17.21 12.53 -4.09
N GLU A 168 18.11 13.50 -4.18
CA GLU A 168 17.95 14.70 -5.01
C GLU A 168 19.30 15.03 -5.67
N PRO A 169 19.45 14.82 -7.00
CA PRO A 169 20.71 15.00 -7.72
C PRO A 169 21.40 16.35 -7.52
N ALA A 170 20.63 17.41 -7.25
CA ALA A 170 21.16 18.74 -7.01
C ALA A 170 21.77 18.95 -5.61
N LEU A 171 21.56 18.03 -4.67
CA LEU A 171 22.02 18.15 -3.29
C LEU A 171 23.36 17.44 -3.07
N SER A 172 24.23 18.08 -2.31
CA SER A 172 25.48 17.48 -1.81
C SER A 172 25.99 18.25 -0.60
N GLY A 173 26.74 17.58 0.26
CA GLY A 173 27.39 18.15 1.43
C GLY A 173 26.73 17.77 2.75
N ARG A 174 27.01 18.57 3.79
CA ARG A 174 26.70 18.27 5.18
C ARG A 174 25.42 18.97 5.63
N PHE A 175 24.46 18.21 6.15
CA PHE A 175 23.16 18.68 6.63
C PHE A 175 23.03 18.41 8.13
N GLN A 176 22.54 19.39 8.89
CA GLN A 176 22.13 19.20 10.28
C GLN A 176 20.69 18.68 10.32
N VAL A 177 20.48 17.60 11.05
CA VAL A 177 19.16 16.98 11.23
C VAL A 177 18.58 17.45 12.56
N HIS A 178 17.39 18.05 12.50
CA HIS A 178 16.63 18.50 13.66
C HIS A 178 15.23 17.89 13.66
N LEU A 179 14.70 17.69 14.85
CA LEU A 179 13.28 17.48 15.07
C LEU A 179 12.65 18.76 15.57
N GLN A 180 11.44 19.05 15.13
CA GLN A 180 10.56 20.03 15.76
C GLN A 180 9.41 19.28 16.44
N THR A 181 9.25 19.49 17.73
CA THR A 181 8.11 18.93 18.47
C THR A 181 6.85 19.75 18.22
N THR A 182 5.67 19.20 18.46
CA THR A 182 4.37 19.91 18.46
C THR A 182 4.33 21.14 19.37
N GLY A 183 5.15 21.16 20.44
CA GLY A 183 5.35 22.32 21.31
C GLY A 183 6.31 23.39 20.76
N GLY A 184 6.75 23.28 19.51
CA GLY A 184 7.69 24.21 18.84
C GLY A 184 9.16 24.07 19.26
N ARG A 185 9.50 23.17 20.18
CA ARG A 185 10.89 22.92 20.58
C ARG A 185 11.66 22.21 19.47
N ARG A 186 12.82 22.76 19.09
CA ARG A 186 13.75 22.09 18.16
C ARG A 186 14.80 21.28 18.91
N VAL A 187 15.01 20.04 18.49
CA VAL A 187 16.01 19.11 19.05
C VAL A 187 16.98 18.72 17.95
N ALA A 188 18.25 19.08 18.11
CA ALA A 188 19.31 18.65 17.21
C ALA A 188 19.62 17.17 17.44
N LEU A 189 19.58 16.37 16.37
CA LEU A 189 19.85 14.93 16.47
C LEU A 189 21.22 14.55 15.93
N GLY A 190 21.73 15.26 14.94
CA GLY A 190 23.03 14.94 14.36
C GLY A 190 23.24 15.52 12.97
N THR A 191 24.17 14.90 12.24
CA THR A 191 24.62 15.38 10.94
C THR A 191 24.53 14.27 9.91
N MET A 192 23.83 14.55 8.81
CA MET A 192 23.76 13.73 7.61
C MET A 192 24.76 14.24 6.56
N TYR A 193 25.33 13.31 5.79
CA TYR A 193 26.14 13.60 4.62
C TYR A 193 25.39 13.12 3.38
N VAL A 194 25.33 13.98 2.36
CA VAL A 194 24.74 13.68 1.04
C VAL A 194 25.85 13.79 0.01
N GLU A 195 26.07 12.74 -0.77
CA GLU A 195 27.08 12.68 -1.82
C GLU A 195 26.42 12.29 -3.13
N HIS A 196 26.68 13.05 -4.20
CA HIS A 196 26.10 12.80 -5.53
C HIS A 196 24.56 12.71 -5.54
N GLY A 197 23.90 13.48 -4.66
CA GLY A 197 22.45 13.51 -4.55
C GLY A 197 21.85 12.42 -3.68
N GLU A 198 22.66 11.52 -3.13
CA GLU A 198 22.20 10.42 -2.29
C GLU A 198 22.76 10.54 -0.86
N GLY A 199 21.94 10.22 0.13
CA GLY A 199 22.37 10.19 1.52
C GLY A 199 21.42 9.37 2.38
N SER A 200 21.98 8.67 3.38
CA SER A 200 21.18 8.00 4.40
C SER A 200 21.73 8.33 5.79
N TRP A 201 20.84 8.49 6.75
CA TRP A 201 21.21 8.81 8.14
C TRP A 201 20.08 8.38 9.08
N GLY A 202 20.41 7.88 10.26
CA GLY A 202 19.41 7.54 11.27
C GLY A 202 19.94 7.70 12.68
N SER A 203 19.03 7.85 13.63
CA SER A 203 19.35 7.94 15.05
C SER A 203 18.17 7.48 15.90
N ALA A 204 18.48 6.89 17.05
CA ALA A 204 17.53 6.81 18.14
C ALA A 204 17.12 8.23 18.57
N ILE A 205 15.87 8.37 19.00
CA ILE A 205 15.32 9.64 19.46
C ILE A 205 14.84 9.49 20.91
N PRO A 206 15.05 10.51 21.76
CA PRO A 206 14.60 10.48 23.15
C PRO A 206 13.17 11.00 23.32
N LEU A 207 12.34 10.94 22.26
CA LEU A 207 11.01 11.54 22.18
C LEU A 207 10.00 10.50 21.66
N ASP A 208 8.74 10.66 22.04
CA ASP A 208 7.64 9.94 21.39
C ASP A 208 7.46 10.48 19.96
N LEU A 209 7.28 9.59 19.00
CA LEU A 209 7.08 9.97 17.61
C LEU A 209 5.82 10.84 17.43
N HIS A 210 4.79 10.67 18.27
CA HIS A 210 3.57 11.49 18.23
C HIS A 210 3.78 12.93 18.70
N ASP A 211 4.86 13.19 19.44
CA ASP A 211 5.20 14.54 19.90
C ASP A 211 6.03 15.30 18.86
N ILE A 212 6.40 14.66 17.76
CA ILE A 212 7.20 15.25 16.68
C ILE A 212 6.25 15.74 15.59
N GLU A 213 6.35 17.02 15.27
CA GLU A 213 5.59 17.64 14.19
C GLU A 213 6.35 17.53 12.87
N GLU A 214 7.67 17.77 12.89
CA GLU A 214 8.45 17.93 11.67
C GLU A 214 9.90 17.46 11.82
N VAL A 215 10.47 16.90 10.75
CA VAL A 215 11.91 16.65 10.60
C VAL A 215 12.50 17.65 9.62
N ILE A 216 13.53 18.37 10.05
CA ILE A 216 14.13 19.47 9.29
C ILE A 216 15.61 19.19 9.03
N LEU A 217 15.99 19.17 7.76
CA LEU A 217 17.38 19.08 7.32
C LEU A 217 17.83 20.45 6.80
N SER A 218 18.78 21.04 7.50
CA SER A 218 19.33 22.35 7.15
C SER A 218 20.82 22.28 6.84
N LYS A 219 21.26 23.07 5.86
CA LYS A 219 22.67 23.21 5.48
C LYS A 219 23.02 24.69 5.41
N ALA A 220 24.19 25.05 5.93
CA ALA A 220 24.70 26.42 5.79
C ALA A 220 24.85 26.78 4.30
N GLY A 221 24.20 27.87 3.87
CA GLY A 221 24.18 28.32 2.47
C GLY A 221 23.08 27.70 1.61
N LEU A 222 22.23 26.82 2.16
CA LEU A 222 20.98 26.40 1.52
C LEU A 222 19.89 27.41 1.89
N HIS A 223 19.21 28.00 0.90
CA HIS A 223 18.19 29.04 1.13
C HIS A 223 16.92 28.52 1.80
N GLU A 224 16.61 27.22 1.68
CA GLU A 224 15.39 26.58 2.17
C GLU A 224 15.76 25.19 2.71
N ALA A 225 15.22 24.79 3.86
CA ALA A 225 15.49 23.48 4.46
C ALA A 225 14.73 22.37 3.72
N LEU A 226 15.14 21.11 3.94
CA LEU A 226 14.27 19.98 3.58
C LEU A 226 13.41 19.61 4.78
N GLU A 227 12.12 19.39 4.54
CA GLU A 227 11.12 19.28 5.59
C GLU A 227 10.20 18.07 5.36
N ALA A 228 9.82 17.40 6.45
CA ALA A 228 8.88 16.29 6.44
C ALA A 228 8.00 16.31 7.70
N ASP A 229 6.68 16.41 7.51
CA ASP A 229 5.70 16.31 8.58
C ASP A 229 5.51 14.86 9.02
N LEU A 230 5.64 14.57 10.32
CA LEU A 230 5.53 13.20 10.85
C LEU A 230 4.13 12.79 11.29
#